data_AF-A0A2V5WWH2-F1
#
_entry.id   AF-A0A2V5WWH2-F1
#
_cell.length_a   1.000
_cell.length_b   1.000
_cell.length_c   1.000
_cell.angle_alpha   90.00
_cell.angle_beta   90.00
_cell.angle_gamma   90.00
#
_symmetry.space_group_name_H-M   'P 1'
#
loop_
_entity.id
_entity.type
_entity.pdbx_description
1 polymer ?
#
loop_
_entity_poly.entity_id
_entity_poly.type
_entity_poly.pdbx_seq_one_letter_code
_entity_poly.pdbx_strand_id
1 'polypeptide(L)'
;MKYSPLRILLALDGAMLFLLGALLILSPRHVEAAFHFKDLPEGVSYIISLWGCILATMAIGYGVASTDPIRHLVWVQVGIARGALECVLGTIYLARGVVTWQQAGFGIIVASLITVAYLVLYPRKPRVIQTTGRSATGPAPSP
;
A
#
# COMPACT_ATOMS: atom_id res chain seq x y z
N MET A 1 -4.32 20.11 13.52
CA MET A 1 -3.87 19.90 12.12
C MET A 1 -2.89 18.71 11.97
N LYS A 2 -3.04 17.63 12.75
CA LYS A 2 -2.00 16.57 12.89
C LYS A 2 -2.02 15.49 11.78
N TYR A 3 -3.04 15.49 10.92
CA TYR A 3 -3.25 14.47 9.87
C TYR A 3 -3.02 14.98 8.44
N SER A 4 -2.61 16.24 8.27
CA SER A 4 -2.31 16.82 6.96
C SER A 4 -1.26 16.03 6.15
N PRO A 5 -0.15 15.52 6.72
CA PRO A 5 0.82 14.76 5.93
C PRO A 5 0.26 13.41 5.44
N LEU A 6 -0.56 12.74 6.25
CA LEU A 6 -1.20 11.48 5.87
C LEU A 6 -2.21 11.69 4.73
N ARG A 7 -2.98 12.78 4.76
CA ARG A 7 -3.88 13.16 3.66
C ARG A 7 -3.13 13.38 2.35
N ILE A 8 -2.02 14.14 2.41
CA ILE A 8 -1.18 14.42 1.23
C ILE A 8 -0.56 13.13 0.69
N LEU A 9 -0.08 12.25 1.57
CA LEU A 9 0.49 10.96 1.17
C LEU A 9 -0.55 10.10 0.45
N LEU A 10 -1.76 9.95 1.00
CA LEU A 10 -2.84 9.19 0.34
C LEU A 10 -3.25 9.79 -0.99
N ALA A 11 -3.35 11.12 -1.07
CA ALA A 11 -3.72 11.80 -2.30
C ALA A 11 -2.65 11.63 -3.39
N LEU A 12 -1.37 11.77 -3.03
CA LEU A 12 -0.25 11.60 -3.95
C LEU A 12 -0.10 10.15 -4.41
N ASP A 13 -0.22 9.18 -3.49
CA ASP A 13 -0.19 7.76 -3.80
C ASP A 13 -1.39 7.35 -4.66
N GLY A 14 -2.59 7.84 -4.34
CA GLY A 14 -3.78 7.68 -5.18
C GLY A 14 -3.59 8.25 -6.60
N ALA A 15 -3.01 9.44 -6.73
CA ALA A 15 -2.72 10.03 -8.03
C ALA A 15 -1.68 9.21 -8.82
N MET A 16 -0.63 8.73 -8.15
CA MET A 16 0.38 7.88 -8.76
C MET A 16 -0.20 6.53 -9.22
N LEU A 17 -1.05 5.93 -8.39
CA LEU A 17 -1.81 4.73 -8.70
C LEU A 17 -2.72 4.91 -9.91
N PHE A 18 -3.41 6.04 -9.99
CA PHE A 18 -4.29 6.36 -11.10
C PHE A 18 -3.50 6.51 -12.40
N LEU A 19 -2.41 7.29 -12.37
CA LEU A 19 -1.55 7.51 -13.53
C LEU A 19 -0.92 6.20 -14.02
N LEU A 20 -0.36 5.41 -13.10
CA LEU A 20 0.21 4.11 -13.43
C LEU A 20 -0.87 3.15 -13.95
N GLY A 21 -2.02 3.08 -13.28
CA GLY A 21 -3.16 2.26 -13.71
C GLY A 21 -3.65 2.63 -15.12
N ALA A 22 -3.81 3.92 -15.39
CA ALA A 22 -4.19 4.43 -16.71
C ALA A 22 -3.15 4.09 -17.79
N LEU A 23 -1.86 4.20 -17.48
CA LEU A 23 -0.78 3.82 -18.39
C LEU A 23 -0.77 2.31 -18.67
N LEU A 24 -1.01 1.46 -17.67
CA LEU A 24 -1.11 0.01 -17.85
C LEU A 24 -2.34 -0.39 -18.69
N ILE A 25 -3.46 0.33 -18.58
CA ILE A 25 -4.67 0.08 -19.37
C ILE A 25 -4.49 0.53 -20.82
N LEU A 26 -4.03 1.77 -21.02
CA LEU A 26 -4.00 2.40 -22.35
C LEU A 26 -2.75 2.04 -23.14
N SER A 27 -1.64 1.75 -22.47
CA SER A 27 -0.34 1.60 -23.10
C SER A 27 0.57 0.59 -22.37
N PRO A 28 0.12 -0.67 -22.18
CA PRO A 28 0.90 -1.68 -21.46
C PRO A 28 2.29 -1.89 -22.08
N ARG A 29 2.38 -1.92 -23.43
CA ARG A 29 3.64 -2.13 -24.16
C ARG A 29 4.69 -1.04 -23.90
N HIS A 30 4.28 0.22 -23.73
CA HIS A 30 5.22 1.30 -23.42
C HIS A 30 5.74 1.19 -21.99
N VAL A 31 4.88 0.74 -21.06
CA VAL A 31 5.30 0.51 -19.67
C VAL A 31 6.25 -0.67 -19.60
N GLU A 32 5.94 -1.78 -20.28
CA GLU A 32 6.83 -2.94 -20.43
C GLU A 32 8.21 -2.52 -20.96
N ALA A 33 8.23 -1.72 -22.04
CA ALA A 33 9.46 -1.20 -22.62
C ALA A 33 10.23 -0.27 -21.67
N ALA A 34 9.52 0.60 -20.93
CA ALA A 34 10.13 1.49 -19.94
C ALA A 34 10.79 0.72 -18.78
N PHE A 35 10.22 -0.43 -18.43
CA PHE A 35 10.81 -1.36 -17.46
C PHE A 35 11.82 -2.34 -18.09
N HIS A 36 12.19 -2.20 -19.37
CA HIS A 36 13.10 -3.10 -20.08
C HIS A 36 12.61 -4.56 -20.20
N PHE A 37 11.30 -4.80 -20.18
CA PHE A 37 10.75 -6.08 -20.64
C PHE A 37 10.67 -6.07 -22.16
N LYS A 38 11.36 -7.02 -22.80
CA LYS A 38 11.35 -7.19 -24.26
C LYS A 38 10.48 -8.39 -24.63
N ASP A 39 9.64 -8.22 -25.64
CA ASP A 39 8.88 -9.29 -26.30
C ASP A 39 8.03 -10.14 -25.34
N LEU A 40 7.25 -9.47 -24.47
CA LEU A 40 6.27 -10.15 -23.64
C LEU A 40 5.13 -10.72 -24.51
N PRO A 41 4.67 -11.96 -24.24
CA PRO A 41 3.50 -12.51 -24.92
C PRO A 41 2.27 -11.61 -24.72
N GLU A 42 1.39 -11.54 -25.72
CA GLU A 42 0.19 -10.66 -25.65
C GLU A 42 -0.71 -10.97 -24.45
N GLY A 43 -0.74 -12.23 -24.01
CA GLY A 43 -1.46 -12.63 -22.79
C GLY A 43 -0.92 -11.97 -21.51
N VAL A 44 0.37 -11.65 -21.46
CA VAL A 44 0.97 -10.92 -20.33
C VAL A 44 0.56 -9.45 -20.37
N SER A 45 0.54 -8.82 -21.55
CA SER A 45 0.02 -7.45 -21.69
C SER A 45 -1.46 -7.35 -21.26
N TYR A 46 -2.29 -8.36 -21.55
CA TYR A 46 -3.66 -8.43 -21.04
C TYR A 46 -3.71 -8.47 -19.50
N ILE A 47 -2.89 -9.32 -18.85
CA ILE A 47 -2.81 -9.39 -17.38
C ILE A 47 -2.34 -8.06 -16.79
N ILE A 48 -1.36 -7.42 -17.43
CA ILE A 48 -0.82 -6.12 -17.02
C ILE A 48 -1.90 -5.04 -17.09
N SER A 49 -2.69 -5.00 -18.16
CA SER A 49 -3.81 -4.05 -18.28
C SER A 49 -4.91 -4.32 -17.25
N LEU A 50 -5.20 -5.58 -16.95
CA LEU A 50 -6.15 -5.96 -15.89
C LEU A 50 -5.65 -5.53 -14.51
N TRP A 51 -4.34 -5.62 -14.26
CA TRP A 51 -3.71 -5.04 -13.08
C TRP A 51 -3.88 -3.51 -13.05
N GLY A 52 -3.74 -2.85 -14.19
CA GLY A 52 -4.03 -1.42 -14.35
C GLY A 52 -5.44 -1.02 -13.89
N CYS A 53 -6.46 -1.83 -14.21
CA CYS A 53 -7.84 -1.60 -13.72
C CYS A 53 -7.94 -1.65 -12.20
N ILE A 54 -7.24 -2.59 -11.56
CA ILE A 54 -7.20 -2.71 -10.09
C ILE A 54 -6.52 -1.47 -9.48
N LEU A 55 -5.41 -1.00 -10.06
CA LEU A 55 -4.72 0.21 -9.60
C LEU A 55 -5.59 1.46 -9.75
N ALA A 56 -6.26 1.62 -10.90
CA ALA A 56 -7.12 2.76 -11.17
C ALA A 56 -8.34 2.81 -10.23
N THR A 57 -8.94 1.66 -9.91
CA THR A 57 -10.05 1.59 -8.95
C THR A 57 -9.58 1.80 -7.51
N MET A 58 -8.40 1.28 -7.14
CA MET A 58 -7.78 1.58 -5.84
C MET A 58 -7.51 3.07 -5.66
N ALA A 59 -7.07 3.78 -6.71
CA ALA A 59 -6.82 5.21 -6.65
C ALA A 59 -8.05 6.01 -6.19
N ILE A 60 -9.25 5.61 -6.61
CA ILE A 60 -10.51 6.22 -6.15
C ILE A 60 -10.67 6.03 -4.64
N GLY A 61 -10.41 4.81 -4.13
CA GLY A 61 -10.45 4.52 -2.71
C GLY A 61 -9.46 5.33 -1.87
N TYR A 62 -8.26 5.55 -2.39
CA TYR A 62 -7.23 6.39 -1.77
C TYR A 62 -7.63 7.86 -1.80
N GLY A 63 -8.22 8.32 -2.90
CA GLY A 63 -8.82 9.64 -3.01
C GLY A 63 -9.90 9.88 -1.97
N VAL A 64 -10.85 8.95 -1.80
CA VAL A 64 -11.89 9.03 -0.76
C VAL A 64 -11.26 9.02 0.63
N ALA A 65 -10.32 8.11 0.90
CA ALA A 65 -9.66 8.03 2.19
C ALA A 65 -8.80 9.26 2.52
N SER A 66 -8.31 10.00 1.52
CA SER A 66 -7.59 11.26 1.71
C SER A 66 -8.47 12.37 2.31
N THR A 67 -9.79 12.32 2.07
CA THR A 67 -10.73 13.29 2.66
C THR A 67 -10.82 13.13 4.17
N ASP A 68 -10.93 11.89 4.67
CA ASP A 68 -10.98 11.58 6.10
C ASP A 68 -10.20 10.29 6.45
N PRO A 69 -8.88 10.39 6.67
CA PRO A 69 -8.03 9.22 6.83
C PRO A 69 -8.24 8.47 8.15
N ILE A 70 -8.78 9.14 9.19
CA ILE A 70 -9.09 8.52 10.49
C ILE A 70 -10.32 7.61 10.38
N ARG A 71 -11.30 8.02 9.57
CA ARG A 71 -12.51 7.23 9.34
C ARG A 71 -12.23 6.05 8.40
N HIS A 72 -11.21 6.20 7.55
CA HIS A 72 -10.84 5.26 6.49
C HIS A 72 -9.48 4.58 6.74
N LEU A 73 -9.19 4.21 7.99
CA LEU A 73 -7.91 3.57 8.36
C LEU A 73 -7.62 2.27 7.59
N VAL A 74 -8.68 1.56 7.16
CA VAL A 74 -8.55 0.36 6.33
C VAL A 74 -7.77 0.65 5.05
N TRP A 75 -7.97 1.81 4.42
CA TRP A 75 -7.24 2.18 3.20
C TRP A 75 -5.75 2.39 3.45
N VAL A 76 -5.40 2.93 4.63
CA VAL A 76 -3.99 3.05 5.06
C VAL A 76 -3.38 1.67 5.29
N GLN A 77 -4.12 0.74 5.91
CA GLN A 77 -3.67 -0.64 6.12
C GLN A 77 -3.48 -1.39 4.81
N VAL A 78 -4.39 -1.20 3.85
CA VAL A 78 -4.26 -1.76 2.49
C VAL A 78 -3.01 -1.22 1.80
N GLY A 79 -2.66 0.06 1.98
CA GLY A 79 -1.41 0.62 1.45
C GLY A 79 -0.16 0.01 2.05
N ILE A 80 -0.14 -0.17 3.37
CA ILE A 80 0.96 -0.85 4.07
C ILE A 80 1.08 -2.30 3.58
N ALA A 81 -0.03 -3.03 3.54
CA ALA A 81 -0.05 -4.44 3.13
C ALA A 81 0.41 -4.60 1.69
N ARG A 82 -0.10 -3.76 0.77
CA ARG A 82 0.30 -3.75 -0.63
C ARG A 82 1.79 -3.45 -0.79
N GLY A 83 2.27 -2.35 -0.21
CA GLY A 83 3.67 -1.96 -0.38
C GLY A 83 4.63 -2.98 0.24
N ALA A 84 4.27 -3.61 1.35
CA ALA A 84 5.02 -4.73 1.92
C ALA A 84 5.03 -5.94 0.99
N LEU A 85 3.87 -6.33 0.43
CA LEU A 85 3.77 -7.43 -0.53
C LEU A 85 4.58 -7.17 -1.80
N GLU A 86 4.52 -5.96 -2.36
CA GLU A 86 5.30 -5.56 -3.54
C GLU A 86 6.81 -5.62 -3.26
N CYS A 87 7.26 -5.17 -2.08
CA CYS A 87 8.66 -5.26 -1.68
C CYS A 87 9.12 -6.72 -1.54
N VAL A 88 8.35 -7.56 -0.84
CA VAL A 88 8.69 -8.97 -0.61
C VAL A 88 8.73 -9.71 -1.94
N LEU A 89 7.70 -9.56 -2.78
CA LEU A 89 7.61 -10.26 -4.06
C LEU A 89 8.71 -9.80 -5.03
N GLY A 90 8.97 -8.49 -5.09
CA GLY A 90 10.07 -7.93 -5.88
C GLY A 90 11.43 -8.44 -5.44
N THR A 91 11.67 -8.51 -4.12
CA THR A 91 12.93 -9.06 -3.57
C THR A 91 13.09 -10.54 -3.87
N ILE A 92 12.02 -11.34 -3.73
CA ILE A 92 12.04 -12.78 -4.04
C ILE A 92 12.34 -13.01 -5.53
N TYR A 93 11.70 -12.27 -6.43
CA TYR A 93 11.93 -12.43 -7.87
C TYR A 93 13.29 -11.91 -8.33
N LEU A 94 13.81 -10.87 -7.70
CA LEU A 94 15.19 -10.44 -7.89
C LEU A 94 16.18 -11.52 -7.40
N ALA A 95 15.96 -12.08 -6.21
CA ALA A 95 16.82 -13.12 -5.65
C ALA A 95 16.79 -14.43 -6.47
N ARG A 96 15.65 -14.74 -7.10
CA ARG A 96 15.51 -15.86 -8.03
C ARG A 96 16.08 -15.60 -9.42
N GLY A 97 16.56 -14.38 -9.70
CA GLY A 97 17.07 -14.00 -11.01
C GLY A 97 16.00 -13.95 -12.12
N VAL A 98 14.72 -13.97 -11.76
CA VAL A 98 13.60 -13.89 -12.72
C VAL A 98 13.49 -12.48 -13.30
N VAL A 99 13.86 -11.47 -12.50
CA VAL A 99 13.74 -10.06 -12.84
C VAL A 99 15.04 -9.36 -12.50
N THR A 100 15.51 -8.47 -13.39
CA THR A 100 16.76 -7.73 -13.19
C THR A 100 16.57 -6.53 -12.24
N TRP A 101 17.67 -6.00 -11.71
CA TRP A 101 17.63 -4.78 -10.89
C TRP A 101 17.06 -3.57 -11.65
N GLN A 102 17.29 -3.49 -12.97
CA GLN A 102 16.71 -2.43 -13.82
C GLN A 102 15.17 -2.56 -13.95
N GLN A 103 14.66 -3.79 -13.96
CA GLN A 103 13.22 -4.06 -14.08
C GLN A 103 12.48 -3.88 -12.74
N ALA A 104 13.02 -4.41 -11.64
CA ALA A 104 12.32 -4.45 -10.35
C ALA A 104 12.78 -3.38 -9.35
N GLY A 105 13.99 -2.85 -9.49
CA GLY A 105 14.62 -1.99 -8.47
C GLY A 105 13.84 -0.71 -8.21
N PHE A 106 13.37 -0.02 -9.26
CA PHE A 106 12.55 1.19 -9.10
C PHE A 106 11.26 0.90 -8.32
N GLY A 107 10.54 -0.17 -8.68
CA GLY A 107 9.31 -0.57 -8.00
C GLY A 107 9.54 -0.93 -6.54
N ILE A 108 10.59 -1.69 -6.24
CA ILE A 108 10.94 -2.09 -4.86
C ILE A 108 11.26 -0.86 -4.01
N ILE A 109 12.07 0.07 -4.51
CA ILE A 109 12.46 1.28 -3.76
C ILE A 109 11.23 2.15 -3.47
N VAL A 110 10.39 2.40 -4.47
CA VAL A 110 9.16 3.19 -4.32
C VAL A 110 8.20 2.52 -3.34
N ALA A 111 7.96 1.22 -3.48
CA ALA A 111 7.11 0.46 -2.57
C ALA A 111 7.65 0.49 -1.12
N SER A 112 8.98 0.42 -0.95
CA SER A 112 9.62 0.48 0.36
C SER A 112 9.40 1.85 1.02
N LEU A 113 9.62 2.92 0.26
CA LEU A 113 9.45 4.29 0.74
C LEU A 113 7.99 4.58 1.12
N ILE A 114 7.04 4.18 0.28
CA ILE A 114 5.61 4.35 0.54
C ILE A 114 5.20 3.57 1.79
N THR A 115 5.65 2.31 1.93
CA THR A 115 5.38 1.47 3.10
C THR A 115 5.89 2.09 4.38
N VAL A 116 7.14 2.57 4.38
CA VAL A 116 7.75 3.23 5.54
C VAL A 116 7.01 4.53 5.87
N ALA A 117 6.68 5.33 4.86
CA ALA A 117 5.92 6.57 5.05
C ALA A 117 4.56 6.30 5.69
N TYR A 118 3.82 5.28 5.24
CA TYR A 118 2.57 4.87 5.86
C TYR A 118 2.75 4.35 7.29
N LEU A 119 3.79 3.57 7.57
CA LEU A 119 4.06 3.05 8.92
C LEU A 119 4.40 4.16 9.92
N VAL A 120 5.16 5.17 9.49
CA VAL A 120 5.55 6.32 10.31
C VAL A 120 4.35 7.24 10.56
N LEU A 121 3.54 7.50 9.52
CA LEU A 121 2.37 8.36 9.62
C LEU A 121 1.11 7.63 10.12
N TYR A 122 1.20 6.31 10.33
CA TYR A 122 0.09 5.51 10.83
C TYR A 122 -0.33 6.05 12.20
N PRO A 123 -1.58 6.49 12.37
CA PRO A 123 -2.04 6.99 13.65
C PRO A 123 -2.17 5.82 14.62
N ARG A 124 -1.08 5.55 15.35
CA ARG A 124 -1.08 4.64 16.48
C ARG A 124 -2.02 5.24 17.51
N LYS A 125 -3.20 4.65 17.70
CA LYS A 125 -4.03 4.94 18.87
C LYS A 125 -3.12 4.79 20.10
N PRO A 126 -3.08 5.76 21.03
CA PRO A 126 -2.37 5.56 22.28
C PRO A 126 -2.93 4.26 22.86
N ARG A 127 -2.04 3.31 23.12
CA ARG A 127 -2.39 2.07 23.82
C ARG A 127 -3.00 2.53 25.14
N VAL A 128 -4.33 2.50 25.26
CA VAL A 128 -4.97 2.63 26.56
C VAL A 128 -4.48 1.41 27.29
N ILE A 129 -3.49 1.61 28.16
CA ILE A 129 -3.12 0.64 29.17
C ILE A 129 -4.42 0.45 29.94
N GLN A 130 -5.16 -0.61 29.66
CA GLN A 130 -6.17 -1.09 30.57
C GLN A 130 -5.39 -1.47 31.82
N THR A 131 -5.26 -0.52 32.75
CA THR A 131 -4.92 -0.83 34.12
C THR A 131 -5.94 -1.87 34.53
N THR A 132 -5.47 -3.10 34.70
CA THR A 132 -6.17 -4.21 35.31
C THR A 132 -6.65 -3.74 36.68
N GLY A 133 -7.83 -3.13 36.72
CA GLY A 133 -8.58 -2.81 37.92
C GLY A 133 -9.08 -4.12 38.51
N ARG A 134 -8.18 -4.78 39.22
CA ARG A 134 -8.44 -5.87 40.16
C ARG A 134 -9.41 -5.36 41.23
N SER A 135 -10.72 -5.39 40.96
CA SER A 135 -11.72 -5.35 42.03
C SER A 135 -11.89 -6.77 42.54
N ALA A 136 -11.10 -7.09 43.55
CA ALA A 136 -11.27 -8.26 44.39
C ALA A 136 -12.63 -8.16 45.09
N THR A 137 -13.64 -8.88 44.59
CA THR A 137 -14.87 -9.15 45.35
C THR A 137 -14.66 -10.41 46.16
N GLY A 138 -14.23 -10.23 47.40
CA GLY A 138 -14.33 -11.19 48.49
C GLY A 138 -13.67 -10.63 49.75
N PRO A 139 -14.13 -10.93 50.98
CA PRO A 139 -15.40 -11.51 51.43
C PRO A 139 -16.22 -10.50 52.28
N ALA A 140 -17.50 -10.77 52.53
CA ALA A 140 -18.24 -10.15 53.63
C ALA A 140 -18.51 -11.22 54.72
N PRO A 141 -17.93 -11.10 55.93
CA PRO A 141 -18.41 -11.81 57.09
C PRO A 141 -19.56 -11.01 57.73
N SER A 142 -20.61 -11.68 58.17
CA SER A 142 -21.68 -11.08 58.98
C SER A 142 -22.33 -12.19 59.84
N PRO A 143 -22.99 -11.82 60.95
CA PRO A 143 -22.55 -11.95 62.34
C PRO A 143 -23.08 -13.19 63.07
#